data_AF-D6TI26-F1
#
_entry.id   AF-D6TI26-F1
#
_cell.length_a   1.000
_cell.length_b   1.000
_cell.length_c   1.000
_cell.angle_alpha   90.00
_cell.angle_beta   90.00
_cell.angle_gamma   90.00
#
_symmetry.space_group_name_H-M   'P 1'
#
loop_
_entity.id
_entity.type
_entity.pdbx_description
1 polymer ?
#
loop_
_entity_poly.entity_id
_entity_poly.type
_entity_poly.pdbx_seq_one_letter_code
_entity_poly.pdbx_strand_id
1 'polypeptide(L)'
;MPERIATPIEQAIHTPMLASELETLKQPETPIKALPEKEVIIWTPRFMVTFALLAVIWLSAGSLIAQGLQNHLPFLSPNSKILLVETTFVFGGWITLLFTSRNTWLRLGSICGGAWGVLSLLNFALRTFTPHLDDALIAYFTTAPSIVLLGTYACLSIHRTPIKRWDSYFVALLPLVGALVVLGLYFFSPLDARSLENIESWMGITARCLGIAIWWLRPSCWKTQTSPTILFGLASLLSLLFSIPKLITGADSIFLPQVAMLCFFLALCRLVQGELRHQKHTEENRAQPLQLIQ
;
A
#
# COMPACT_ATOMS: atom_id res chain seq x y z
N MET A 1 80.30 -31.19 31.49
CA MET A 1 79.06 -31.30 30.68
C MET A 1 78.48 -32.68 30.92
N PRO A 2 77.17 -32.78 31.22
CA PRO A 2 76.62 -33.91 31.94
C PRO A 2 76.22 -35.08 31.04
N GLU A 3 76.41 -36.25 31.63
CA GLU A 3 75.95 -37.58 31.28
C GLU A 3 74.41 -37.67 31.41
N ARG A 4 73.73 -38.30 30.46
CA ARG A 4 72.35 -38.76 30.68
C ARG A 4 72.07 -40.12 30.06
N ILE A 5 71.87 -41.04 31.00
CA ILE A 5 71.44 -42.42 30.94
C ILE A 5 69.99 -42.51 30.45
N ALA A 6 69.68 -43.61 29.77
CA ALA A 6 68.36 -43.99 29.29
C ALA A 6 67.33 -44.21 30.42
N THR A 7 66.06 -43.95 30.15
CA THR A 7 64.93 -44.71 30.74
C THR A 7 63.79 -44.83 29.71
N PRO A 8 63.12 -46.01 29.65
CA PRO A 8 61.90 -46.23 28.89
C PRO A 8 60.65 -46.24 29.81
N ILE A 9 59.47 -46.13 29.17
CA ILE A 9 58.11 -46.43 29.69
C ILE A 9 57.41 -45.27 30.41
N GLU A 10 56.32 -44.80 29.79
CA GLU A 10 55.05 -44.22 30.29
C GLU A 10 54.53 -43.31 29.15
N GLN A 11 53.27 -43.24 28.72
CA GLN A 11 51.99 -43.79 29.15
C GLN A 11 51.00 -43.52 27.99
N ALA A 12 50.26 -44.54 27.58
CA ALA A 12 48.80 -44.53 27.47
C ALA A 12 48.08 -43.17 27.22
N ILE A 13 47.87 -42.78 25.96
CA ILE A 13 46.71 -41.95 25.56
C ILE A 13 46.19 -42.43 24.20
N HIS A 14 45.51 -43.57 24.21
CA HIS A 14 44.52 -43.91 23.19
C HIS A 14 43.14 -43.82 23.85
N THR A 15 42.53 -42.65 23.77
CA THR A 15 41.10 -42.45 24.09
C THR A 15 40.40 -41.85 22.88
N PRO A 16 40.02 -42.67 21.88
CA PRO A 16 38.99 -42.30 20.92
C PRO A 16 37.62 -42.60 21.58
N MET A 17 37.29 -41.92 22.67
CA MET A 17 36.00 -42.12 23.37
C MET A 17 35.31 -40.82 23.77
N LEU A 18 35.74 -39.69 23.20
CA LEU A 18 35.08 -38.38 23.39
C LEU A 18 34.37 -37.87 22.13
N ALA A 19 34.59 -38.50 20.97
CA ALA A 19 33.91 -38.11 19.74
C ALA A 19 32.48 -38.68 19.62
N SER A 20 32.20 -39.85 20.21
CA SER A 20 30.86 -40.44 20.13
C SER A 20 29.89 -39.92 21.19
N GLU A 21 30.38 -39.42 22.33
CA GLU A 21 29.51 -38.79 23.35
C GLU A 21 29.11 -37.35 22.98
N LEU A 22 29.89 -36.67 22.13
CA LEU A 22 29.52 -35.34 21.63
C LEU A 22 28.44 -35.39 20.53
N GLU A 23 28.30 -36.51 19.83
CA GLU A 23 27.20 -36.71 18.87
C GLU A 23 25.86 -36.99 19.55
N THR A 24 25.86 -37.51 20.79
CA THR A 24 24.64 -37.73 21.58
C THR A 24 24.08 -36.48 22.27
N LEU A 25 24.84 -35.37 22.31
CA LEU A 25 24.34 -34.06 22.76
C LEU A 25 23.76 -33.21 21.63
N LYS A 26 23.61 -33.76 20.43
CA LYS A 26 22.74 -33.18 19.40
C LYS A 26 21.30 -33.52 19.74
N GLN A 27 20.82 -32.92 20.84
CA GLN A 27 19.39 -32.82 21.11
C GLN A 27 18.72 -32.38 19.80
N PRO A 28 17.66 -33.05 19.35
CA PRO A 28 16.82 -32.48 18.32
C PRO A 28 16.31 -31.18 18.93
N GLU A 29 16.79 -30.04 18.42
CA GLU A 29 16.13 -28.76 18.62
C GLU A 29 14.68 -29.00 18.20
N THR A 30 13.83 -29.30 19.18
CA THR A 30 12.40 -29.34 18.99
C THR A 30 12.10 -28.00 18.34
N PRO A 31 11.60 -27.97 17.09
CA PRO A 31 11.31 -26.72 16.44
C PRO A 31 10.41 -25.97 17.39
N ILE A 32 10.92 -24.85 17.93
CA ILE A 32 10.15 -23.94 18.77
C ILE A 32 8.89 -23.72 17.94
N LYS A 33 7.78 -24.33 18.39
CA LYS A 33 6.48 -24.17 17.77
C LYS A 33 6.22 -22.70 17.93
N ALA A 34 6.50 -21.93 16.87
CA ALA A 34 6.22 -20.51 16.81
C ALA A 34 4.78 -20.39 17.29
N LEU A 35 4.58 -19.69 18.41
CA LEU A 35 3.25 -19.46 18.95
C LEU A 35 2.37 -19.06 17.77
N PRO A 36 1.19 -19.68 17.59
CA PRO A 36 0.32 -19.37 16.47
C PRO A 36 0.15 -17.86 16.46
N GLU A 37 0.66 -17.24 15.40
CA GLU A 37 0.64 -15.79 15.21
C GLU A 37 -0.82 -15.39 15.33
N LYS A 38 -1.16 -14.78 16.47
CA LYS A 38 -2.54 -14.53 16.89
C LYS A 38 -3.28 -13.93 15.72
N GLU A 39 -4.25 -14.67 15.16
CA GLU A 39 -5.04 -14.22 14.03
C GLU A 39 -5.59 -12.84 14.36
N VAL A 40 -5.05 -11.82 13.71
CA VAL A 40 -5.52 -10.46 13.86
C VAL A 40 -6.86 -10.43 13.18
N ILE A 41 -7.95 -10.64 13.93
CA ILE A 41 -9.32 -10.57 13.42
C ILE A 41 -9.53 -9.17 12.81
N ILE A 42 -9.52 -9.12 11.48
CA ILE A 42 -9.38 -7.91 10.65
C ILE A 42 -10.68 -7.07 10.66
N TRP A 43 -11.81 -7.72 10.88
CA TRP A 43 -13.13 -7.09 10.97
C TRP A 43 -13.63 -7.11 12.40
N THR A 44 -13.19 -6.15 13.20
CA THR A 44 -13.85 -5.92 14.50
C THR A 44 -15.22 -5.29 14.24
N PRO A 45 -16.31 -5.72 14.92
CA PRO A 45 -17.64 -5.12 14.78
C PRO A 45 -17.63 -3.59 14.91
N ARG A 46 -16.78 -3.08 15.80
CA ARG A 46 -16.56 -1.63 15.98
C ARG A 46 -16.12 -0.94 14.68
N PHE A 47 -15.25 -1.57 13.88
CA PHE A 47 -14.87 -1.02 12.60
C PHE A 47 -16.03 -0.97 11.63
N MET A 48 -16.77 -2.07 11.47
CA MET A 48 -17.88 -2.12 10.53
C MET A 48 -18.89 -1.02 10.84
N VAL A 49 -19.18 -0.80 12.13
CA VAL A 49 -20.04 0.29 12.58
C VAL A 49 -19.43 1.66 12.28
N THR A 50 -18.16 1.92 12.64
CA THR A 50 -17.51 3.20 12.34
C THR A 50 -17.41 3.47 10.84
N PHE A 51 -17.11 2.44 10.05
CA PHE A 51 -17.05 2.47 8.59
C PHE A 51 -18.42 2.82 8.02
N ALA A 52 -19.47 2.10 8.43
CA ALA A 52 -20.84 2.34 7.97
C ALA A 52 -21.30 3.74 8.34
N LEU A 53 -21.04 4.21 9.57
CA LEU A 53 -21.40 5.56 10.00
C LEU A 53 -20.64 6.63 9.21
N LEU A 54 -19.32 6.50 9.06
CA LEU A 54 -18.53 7.43 8.25
C LEU A 54 -18.98 7.42 6.80
N ALA A 55 -19.24 6.24 6.23
CA ALA A 55 -19.73 6.12 4.86
C ALA A 55 -21.12 6.74 4.70
N VAL A 56 -22.06 6.49 5.61
CA VAL A 56 -23.39 7.11 5.55
C VAL A 56 -23.29 8.62 5.64
N ILE A 57 -22.54 9.17 6.61
CA ILE A 57 -22.37 10.63 6.75
C ILE A 57 -21.71 11.22 5.50
N TRP A 58 -20.62 10.61 5.03
CA TRP A 58 -19.87 11.08 3.88
C TRP A 58 -20.65 11.00 2.58
N LEU A 59 -21.31 9.86 2.31
CA LEU A 59 -22.12 9.68 1.11
C LEU A 59 -23.38 10.54 1.15
N SER A 60 -23.97 10.78 2.33
CA SER A 60 -25.10 11.71 2.47
C SER A 60 -24.67 13.14 2.18
N ALA A 61 -23.51 13.58 2.71
CA ALA A 61 -22.94 14.88 2.41
C ALA A 61 -22.61 15.00 0.90
N GLY A 62 -21.97 13.97 0.32
CA GLY A 62 -21.65 13.90 -1.10
C GLY A 62 -22.90 13.95 -1.98
N SER A 63 -23.97 13.25 -1.61
CA SER A 63 -25.25 13.29 -2.32
C SER A 63 -25.90 14.67 -2.25
N LEU A 64 -25.89 15.33 -1.08
CA LEU A 64 -26.45 16.67 -0.90
C LEU A 64 -25.67 17.72 -1.71
N ILE A 65 -24.34 17.58 -1.77
CA ILE A 65 -23.46 18.36 -2.64
C ILE A 65 -23.81 18.14 -4.12
N ALA A 66 -23.92 16.89 -4.55
CA ALA A 66 -24.21 16.52 -5.93
C ALA A 66 -25.57 17.07 -6.39
N GLN A 67 -26.60 16.95 -5.54
CA GLN A 67 -27.93 17.52 -5.78
C GLN A 67 -27.90 19.06 -5.77
N GLY A 68 -27.13 19.67 -4.86
CA GLY A 68 -26.96 21.12 -4.80
C GLY A 68 -26.35 21.69 -6.08
N LEU A 69 -25.42 20.96 -6.69
CA LEU A 69 -24.84 21.34 -7.98
C LEU A 69 -25.84 21.18 -9.14
N GLN A 70 -26.61 20.09 -9.16
CA GLN A 70 -27.67 19.89 -10.18
C GLN A 70 -28.70 21.03 -10.15
N ASN A 71 -28.98 21.58 -8.96
CA ASN A 71 -29.92 22.68 -8.77
C ASN A 71 -29.30 24.08 -8.99
N HIS A 72 -28.12 24.17 -9.62
CA HIS A 72 -27.44 25.42 -9.95
C HIS A 72 -27.21 26.36 -8.75
N LEU A 73 -26.97 25.83 -7.55
CA LEU A 73 -26.68 26.68 -6.39
C LEU A 73 -25.36 27.43 -6.61
N PRO A 74 -25.35 28.77 -6.59
CA PRO A 74 -24.18 29.58 -6.98
C PRO A 74 -22.97 29.41 -6.05
N PHE A 75 -23.17 28.96 -4.80
CA PHE A 75 -22.09 28.68 -3.86
C PHE A 75 -21.39 27.33 -4.11
N LEU A 76 -22.07 26.40 -4.78
CA LEU A 76 -21.54 25.10 -5.21
C LEU A 76 -21.21 25.19 -6.70
N SER A 77 -20.34 26.11 -7.08
CA SER A 77 -19.79 26.12 -8.45
C SER A 77 -19.11 24.78 -8.75
N PRO A 78 -19.09 24.28 -10.02
CA PRO A 78 -18.56 22.95 -10.39
C PRO A 78 -17.06 22.74 -10.13
N ASN A 79 -16.38 23.75 -9.61
CA ASN A 79 -14.94 23.78 -9.47
C ASN A 79 -14.53 23.06 -8.19
N SER A 80 -13.97 21.85 -8.35
CA SER A 80 -12.73 21.31 -7.73
C SER A 80 -12.48 21.41 -6.22
N LYS A 81 -13.15 22.29 -5.47
CA LYS A 81 -12.86 22.63 -4.07
C LYS A 81 -13.18 21.50 -3.11
N ILE A 82 -14.25 20.75 -3.38
CA ILE A 82 -14.65 19.64 -2.52
C ILE A 82 -13.65 18.50 -2.65
N LEU A 83 -13.33 18.11 -3.88
CA LEU A 83 -12.33 17.09 -4.15
C LEU A 83 -10.93 17.52 -3.67
N LEU A 84 -10.62 18.82 -3.68
CA LEU A 84 -9.41 19.39 -3.09
C LEU A 84 -9.37 19.19 -1.56
N VAL A 85 -10.47 19.48 -0.85
CA VAL A 85 -10.58 19.26 0.60
C VAL A 85 -10.41 17.78 0.93
N GLU A 86 -11.07 16.89 0.20
CA GLU A 86 -10.95 15.43 0.40
C GLU A 86 -9.52 14.94 0.12
N THR A 87 -8.91 15.40 -0.96
CA THR A 87 -7.51 15.09 -1.29
C THR A 87 -6.58 15.57 -0.17
N THR A 88 -6.86 16.73 0.43
CA THR A 88 -6.10 17.26 1.58
C THR A 88 -6.23 16.36 2.81
N PHE A 89 -7.42 15.82 3.09
CA PHE A 89 -7.62 14.84 4.16
C PHE A 89 -6.85 13.54 3.93
N VAL A 90 -6.89 13.00 2.71
CA VAL A 90 -6.12 11.80 2.35
C VAL A 90 -4.61 12.08 2.47
N PHE A 91 -4.15 13.25 2.03
CA PHE A 91 -2.77 13.68 2.19
C PHE A 91 -2.34 13.77 3.67
N GLY A 92 -3.19 14.36 4.53
CA GLY A 92 -2.98 14.34 5.99
C GLY A 92 -2.90 12.92 6.56
N GLY A 93 -3.69 11.99 6.01
CA GLY A 93 -3.62 10.56 6.33
C GLY A 93 -2.27 9.93 5.97
N TRP A 94 -1.71 10.24 4.79
CA TRP A 94 -0.36 9.81 4.40
C TRP A 94 0.72 10.37 5.32
N ILE A 95 0.64 11.65 5.67
CA ILE A 95 1.57 12.29 6.62
C ILE A 95 1.51 11.59 7.99
N THR A 96 0.29 11.34 8.48
CA THR A 96 0.07 10.65 9.76
C THR A 96 0.69 9.24 9.73
N LEU A 97 0.49 8.51 8.63
CA LEU A 97 1.08 7.18 8.43
C LEU A 97 2.61 7.24 8.38
N LEU A 98 3.18 8.26 7.74
CA LEU A 98 4.64 8.45 7.69
C LEU A 98 5.25 8.63 9.07
N PHE A 99 4.62 9.42 9.95
CA PHE A 99 5.12 9.66 11.31
C PHE A 99 4.85 8.50 12.28
N THR A 100 3.76 7.76 12.08
CA THR A 100 3.41 6.63 12.96
C THR A 100 4.10 5.34 12.60
N SER A 101 4.52 5.15 11.34
CA SER A 101 5.10 3.89 10.86
C SER A 101 6.56 3.70 11.27
N ARG A 102 6.88 2.53 11.82
CA ARG A 102 8.27 2.10 12.09
C ARG A 102 8.83 1.20 10.99
N ASN A 103 7.96 0.54 10.23
CA ASN A 103 8.36 -0.38 9.17
C ASN A 103 8.82 0.38 7.92
N THR A 104 10.00 0.04 7.39
CA THR A 104 10.60 0.67 6.20
C THR A 104 9.68 0.64 4.99
N TRP A 105 8.99 -0.47 4.73
CA TRP A 105 8.08 -0.59 3.57
C TRP A 105 6.87 0.33 3.71
N LEU A 106 6.33 0.45 4.92
CA LEU A 106 5.20 1.33 5.20
C LEU A 106 5.60 2.80 5.10
N ARG A 107 6.81 3.15 5.57
CA ARG A 107 7.39 4.49 5.41
C ARG A 107 7.60 4.83 3.93
N LEU A 108 8.19 3.93 3.15
CA LEU A 108 8.39 4.14 1.72
C LEU A 108 7.06 4.32 0.98
N GLY A 109 6.06 3.47 1.28
CA GLY A 109 4.71 3.62 0.76
C GLY A 109 4.08 4.96 1.14
N SER A 110 4.30 5.44 2.37
CA SER A 110 3.80 6.74 2.83
C SER A 110 4.51 7.93 2.18
N ILE A 111 5.81 7.82 1.88
CA ILE A 111 6.55 8.83 1.11
C ILE A 111 5.98 8.94 -0.30
N CYS A 112 5.81 7.79 -0.99
CA CYS A 112 5.15 7.76 -2.29
C CYS A 112 3.71 8.32 -2.19
N GLY A 113 2.95 7.93 -1.17
CA GLY A 113 1.58 8.43 -0.96
C GLY A 113 1.53 9.95 -0.71
N GLY A 114 2.51 10.49 0.01
CA GLY A 114 2.71 11.92 0.18
C GLY A 114 3.01 12.62 -1.14
N ALA A 115 3.91 12.06 -1.96
CA ALA A 115 4.20 12.57 -3.30
C ALA A 115 2.96 12.55 -4.21
N TRP A 116 2.13 11.50 -4.13
CA TRP A 116 0.82 11.45 -4.80
C TRP A 116 -0.08 12.60 -4.35
N GLY A 117 -0.14 12.88 -3.04
CA GLY A 117 -0.94 13.98 -2.49
C GLY A 117 -0.48 15.34 -3.00
N VAL A 118 0.83 15.60 -2.98
CA VAL A 118 1.41 16.86 -3.50
C VAL A 118 1.10 17.03 -4.99
N LEU A 119 1.33 16.01 -5.82
CA LEU A 119 1.06 16.08 -7.26
C LEU A 119 -0.44 16.24 -7.56
N SER A 120 -1.30 15.59 -6.77
CA SER A 120 -2.76 15.72 -6.93
C SER A 120 -3.23 17.12 -6.56
N LEU A 121 -2.76 17.69 -5.44
CA LEU A 121 -3.07 19.06 -5.04
C LEU A 121 -2.56 20.08 -6.06
N LEU A 122 -1.36 19.86 -6.62
CA LEU A 122 -0.80 20.71 -7.67
C LEU A 122 -1.63 20.63 -8.96
N ASN A 123 -2.05 19.43 -9.38
CA ASN A 123 -2.96 19.26 -10.52
C ASN A 123 -4.28 20.01 -10.30
N PHE A 124 -4.86 19.96 -9.09
CA PHE A 124 -6.05 20.75 -8.76
C PHE A 124 -5.80 22.26 -8.81
N ALA A 125 -4.68 22.73 -8.25
CA ALA A 125 -4.31 24.13 -8.27
C ALA A 125 -4.16 24.63 -9.71
N LEU A 126 -3.42 23.91 -10.56
CA LEU A 126 -3.20 24.28 -11.96
C LEU A 126 -4.52 24.37 -12.74
N ARG A 127 -5.41 23.38 -12.60
CA ARG A 127 -6.74 23.41 -13.23
C ARG A 127 -7.62 24.56 -12.73
N THR A 128 -7.39 25.02 -11.51
CA THR A 128 -8.18 26.10 -10.90
C THR A 128 -7.64 27.48 -11.28
N PHE A 129 -6.32 27.66 -11.37
CA PHE A 129 -5.69 28.95 -11.63
C PHE A 129 -5.36 29.20 -13.11
N THR A 130 -5.33 28.16 -13.95
CA THR A 130 -4.94 28.26 -15.36
C THR A 130 -6.02 27.65 -16.25
N PRO A 131 -7.00 28.44 -16.71
CA PRO A 131 -8.12 27.95 -17.52
C PRO A 131 -7.73 27.50 -18.94
N HIS A 132 -6.51 27.83 -19.39
CA HIS A 132 -5.97 27.45 -20.70
C HIS A 132 -4.68 26.62 -20.57
N LEU A 133 -4.69 25.61 -19.71
CA LEU A 133 -3.56 24.71 -19.55
C LEU A 133 -3.43 23.82 -20.80
N ASP A 134 -2.21 23.62 -21.27
CA ASP A 134 -1.89 22.74 -22.41
C ASP A 134 -2.31 21.29 -22.13
N ASP A 135 -2.86 20.61 -23.14
CA ASP A 135 -3.41 19.25 -23.01
C ASP A 135 -2.33 18.24 -22.61
N ALA A 136 -1.11 18.40 -23.14
CA ALA A 136 0.06 17.63 -22.73
C ALA A 136 0.37 17.79 -21.23
N LEU A 137 0.29 19.02 -20.71
CA LEU A 137 0.56 19.28 -19.30
C LEU A 137 -0.54 18.67 -18.41
N ILE A 138 -1.79 18.71 -18.88
CA ILE A 138 -2.92 18.04 -18.22
C ILE A 138 -2.72 16.52 -18.18
N ALA A 139 -2.29 15.90 -19.28
CA ALA A 139 -2.01 14.48 -19.36
C ALA A 139 -0.88 14.09 -18.37
N TYR A 140 0.18 14.89 -18.30
CA TYR A 140 1.28 14.66 -17.36
C TYR A 140 0.82 14.71 -15.89
N PHE A 141 0.11 15.78 -15.49
CA PHE A 141 -0.35 15.97 -14.11
C PHE A 141 -1.47 15.01 -13.67
N THR A 142 -2.13 14.34 -14.61
CA THR A 142 -3.09 13.27 -14.30
C THR A 142 -2.42 11.88 -14.23
N THR A 143 -1.35 11.70 -14.99
CA THR A 143 -0.59 10.45 -15.09
C THR A 143 0.39 10.28 -13.94
N ALA A 144 1.16 11.32 -13.62
CA ALA A 144 2.19 11.27 -12.59
C ALA A 144 1.67 10.82 -11.20
N PRO A 145 0.53 11.35 -10.68
CA PRO A 145 -0.05 10.83 -9.45
C PRO A 145 -0.39 9.34 -9.54
N SER A 146 -0.94 8.88 -10.67
CA SER A 146 -1.34 7.48 -10.85
C SER A 146 -0.15 6.52 -10.77
N ILE A 147 1.00 6.91 -11.33
CA ILE A 147 2.25 6.13 -11.26
C ILE A 147 2.83 6.12 -9.84
N VAL A 148 2.86 7.28 -9.18
CA VAL A 148 3.35 7.38 -7.81
C VAL A 148 2.49 6.55 -6.85
N LEU A 149 1.17 6.57 -7.05
CA LEU A 149 0.22 5.77 -6.30
C LEU A 149 0.40 4.26 -6.53
N LEU A 150 0.75 3.85 -7.75
CA LEU A 150 1.15 2.46 -8.03
C LEU A 150 2.37 2.05 -7.19
N GLY A 151 3.37 2.93 -7.08
CA GLY A 151 4.53 2.73 -6.21
C GLY A 151 4.13 2.59 -4.72
N THR A 152 3.21 3.42 -4.27
CA THR A 152 2.61 3.32 -2.93
C THR A 152 1.97 1.96 -2.70
N TYR A 153 1.14 1.49 -3.65
CA TYR A 153 0.49 0.18 -3.54
C TYR A 153 1.46 -0.98 -3.57
N ALA A 154 2.51 -0.92 -4.39
CA ALA A 154 3.55 -1.93 -4.38
C ALA A 154 4.19 -2.04 -2.99
N CYS A 155 4.57 -0.91 -2.39
CA CYS A 155 5.16 -0.89 -1.05
C CYS A 155 4.20 -1.39 0.04
N LEU A 156 2.94 -0.94 0.01
CA LEU A 156 1.93 -1.35 0.99
C LEU A 156 1.54 -2.81 0.86
N SER A 157 1.48 -3.34 -0.36
CA SER A 157 1.15 -4.75 -0.60
C SER A 157 2.22 -5.72 -0.11
N ILE A 158 3.48 -5.26 0.04
CA ILE A 158 4.59 -6.04 0.62
C ILE A 158 4.58 -5.94 2.15
N HIS A 159 4.07 -4.84 2.71
CA HIS A 159 4.00 -4.66 4.15
C HIS A 159 3.17 -5.77 4.81
N ARG A 160 3.76 -6.49 5.77
CA ARG A 160 3.17 -7.62 6.53
C ARG A 160 2.63 -8.77 5.67
N THR A 161 2.99 -8.87 4.39
CA THR A 161 2.75 -10.09 3.62
C THR A 161 4.00 -10.97 3.65
N PRO A 162 3.89 -12.27 4.00
CA PRO A 162 5.03 -13.17 3.87
C PRO A 162 5.35 -13.31 2.38
N ILE A 163 6.54 -12.88 1.97
CA ILE A 163 6.96 -12.88 0.57
C ILE A 163 7.12 -14.33 0.12
N LYS A 164 6.14 -14.83 -0.63
CA LYS A 164 6.25 -16.11 -1.35
C LYS A 164 6.96 -15.88 -2.68
N ARG A 165 7.58 -16.93 -3.25
CA ARG A 165 8.26 -16.86 -4.56
C ARG A 165 7.37 -16.25 -5.65
N TRP A 166 6.09 -16.66 -5.67
CA TRP A 166 5.11 -16.14 -6.63
C TRP A 166 4.87 -14.63 -6.48
N ASP A 167 4.82 -14.11 -5.25
CA ASP A 167 4.65 -12.67 -5.00
C ASP A 167 5.85 -11.85 -5.49
N SER A 168 7.06 -12.38 -5.35
CA SER A 168 8.28 -11.73 -5.84
C SER A 168 8.29 -11.65 -7.37
N TYR A 169 7.98 -12.75 -8.06
CA TYR A 169 7.87 -12.74 -9.52
C TYR A 169 6.75 -11.81 -10.00
N PHE A 170 5.61 -11.80 -9.31
CA PHE A 170 4.49 -10.92 -9.66
C PHE A 170 4.90 -9.44 -9.59
N VAL A 171 5.51 -9.02 -8.48
CA VAL A 171 5.95 -7.62 -8.32
C VAL A 171 7.06 -7.25 -9.32
N ALA A 172 7.98 -8.18 -9.60
CA ALA A 172 9.06 -7.96 -10.57
C ALA A 172 8.56 -7.87 -12.02
N LEU A 173 7.55 -8.67 -12.40
CA LEU A 173 6.98 -8.68 -13.74
C LEU A 173 5.98 -7.53 -13.98
N LEU A 174 5.39 -6.98 -12.92
CA LEU A 174 4.39 -5.91 -13.01
C LEU A 174 4.84 -4.70 -13.86
N PRO A 175 6.03 -4.10 -13.67
CA PRO A 175 6.48 -2.99 -14.51
C PRO A 175 6.72 -3.40 -15.96
N LEU A 176 7.21 -4.62 -16.20
CA LEU A 176 7.44 -5.14 -17.54
C LEU A 176 6.12 -5.31 -18.29
N VAL A 177 5.11 -5.91 -17.65
CA VAL A 177 3.76 -6.05 -18.20
C VAL A 177 3.15 -4.69 -18.47
N GLY A 178 3.29 -3.72 -17.55
CA GLY A 178 2.83 -2.35 -17.75
C GLY A 178 3.44 -1.69 -18.99
N ALA A 179 4.76 -1.80 -19.15
CA ALA A 179 5.47 -1.26 -20.31
C ALA A 179 5.03 -1.92 -21.61
N LEU A 180 4.89 -3.26 -21.64
CA LEU A 180 4.42 -3.99 -22.82
C LEU A 180 2.98 -3.63 -23.19
N VAL A 181 2.12 -3.45 -22.19
CA VAL A 181 0.73 -3.01 -22.41
C VAL A 181 0.72 -1.65 -23.07
N VAL A 182 1.39 -0.63 -22.48
CA VAL A 182 1.46 0.73 -23.06
C VAL A 182 2.07 0.73 -24.46
N LEU A 183 3.10 -0.09 -24.69
CA LEU A 183 3.75 -0.20 -26.00
C LEU A 183 2.81 -0.83 -27.06
N GLY A 184 2.16 -1.94 -26.74
CA GLY A 184 1.21 -2.59 -27.65
C GLY A 184 0.07 -1.64 -27.99
N LEU A 185 -0.48 -1.01 -26.96
CA LEU A 185 -1.47 0.04 -27.05
C LEU A 185 -1.08 1.21 -27.98
N TYR A 186 0.17 1.68 -27.92
CA TYR A 186 0.71 2.68 -28.84
C TYR A 186 0.76 2.16 -30.29
N PHE A 187 1.22 0.92 -30.51
CA PHE A 187 1.30 0.34 -31.86
C PHE A 187 -0.08 0.06 -32.49
N PHE A 188 -1.06 -0.36 -31.68
CA PHE A 188 -2.43 -0.61 -32.13
C PHE A 188 -3.25 0.67 -32.31
N SER A 189 -2.79 1.81 -31.80
CA SER A 189 -3.44 3.09 -32.02
C SER A 189 -3.32 3.55 -33.48
N PRO A 190 -4.39 4.14 -34.05
CA PRO A 190 -4.34 4.73 -35.39
C PRO A 190 -3.29 5.84 -35.45
N LEU A 191 -2.68 6.06 -36.61
CA LEU A 191 -1.55 6.99 -36.80
C LEU A 191 -1.86 8.39 -36.27
N ASP A 192 -3.08 8.88 -36.47
CA ASP A 192 -3.52 10.20 -36.03
C ASP A 192 -3.67 10.32 -34.50
N ALA A 193 -3.76 9.20 -33.79
CA ALA A 193 -3.82 9.14 -32.32
C ALA A 193 -2.47 8.82 -31.68
N ARG A 194 -1.38 8.68 -32.45
CA ARG A 194 -0.03 8.42 -31.91
C ARG A 194 0.62 9.72 -31.42
N SER A 195 0.05 10.33 -30.38
CA SER A 195 0.62 11.50 -29.70
C SER A 195 1.28 11.11 -28.37
N LEU A 196 2.22 11.93 -27.90
CA LEU A 196 2.85 11.76 -26.59
C LEU A 196 1.81 11.82 -25.46
N GLU A 197 0.82 12.71 -25.60
CA GLU A 197 -0.27 12.93 -24.65
C GLU A 197 -1.12 11.66 -24.46
N ASN A 198 -1.37 10.94 -25.56
CA ASN A 198 -2.08 9.67 -25.51
C ASN A 198 -1.23 8.62 -24.79
N ILE A 199 0.08 8.54 -25.03
CA ILE A 199 0.94 7.62 -24.28
C ILE A 199 0.86 7.89 -22.77
N GLU A 200 0.95 9.14 -22.35
CA GLU A 200 0.87 9.53 -20.94
C GLU A 200 -0.48 9.12 -20.34
N SER A 201 -1.59 9.47 -20.99
CA SER A 201 -2.94 9.09 -20.55
C SER A 201 -3.06 7.56 -20.38
N TRP A 202 -2.50 6.79 -21.32
CA TRP A 202 -2.56 5.33 -21.29
C TRP A 202 -1.63 4.73 -20.22
N MET A 203 -0.51 5.39 -19.91
CA MET A 203 0.31 5.06 -18.74
C MET A 203 -0.49 5.26 -17.45
N GLY A 204 -1.26 6.35 -17.34
CA GLY A 204 -2.12 6.62 -16.19
C GLY A 204 -3.19 5.54 -15.99
N ILE A 205 -3.88 5.16 -17.07
CA ILE A 205 -4.87 4.07 -17.08
C ILE A 205 -4.21 2.74 -16.68
N THR A 206 -3.08 2.41 -17.31
CA THR A 206 -2.33 1.17 -17.04
C THR A 206 -1.88 1.11 -15.58
N ALA A 207 -1.37 2.21 -15.02
CA ALA A 207 -0.96 2.28 -13.63
C ALA A 207 -2.13 1.99 -12.66
N ARG A 208 -3.34 2.48 -12.95
CA ARG A 208 -4.53 2.18 -12.15
C ARG A 208 -4.96 0.71 -12.29
N CYS A 209 -4.92 0.15 -13.50
CA CYS A 209 -5.19 -1.28 -13.72
C CYS A 209 -4.20 -2.17 -12.95
N LEU A 210 -2.91 -1.85 -12.99
CA LEU A 210 -1.90 -2.55 -12.23
C LEU A 210 -2.11 -2.37 -10.72
N GLY A 211 -2.56 -1.20 -10.27
CA GLY A 211 -2.93 -0.97 -8.88
C GLY A 211 -4.06 -1.90 -8.39
N ILE A 212 -5.10 -2.08 -9.21
CA ILE A 212 -6.18 -3.06 -8.95
C ILE A 212 -5.58 -4.47 -8.90
N ALA A 213 -4.73 -4.82 -9.87
CA ALA A 213 -4.10 -6.15 -9.93
C ALA A 213 -3.21 -6.44 -8.72
N ILE A 214 -2.44 -5.47 -8.21
CA ILE A 214 -1.63 -5.62 -7.00
C ILE A 214 -2.48 -6.07 -5.81
N TRP A 215 -3.64 -5.43 -5.63
CA TRP A 215 -4.49 -5.72 -4.48
C TRP A 215 -5.32 -6.99 -4.71
N TRP A 216 -6.00 -7.11 -5.84
CA TRP A 216 -6.99 -8.18 -6.03
C TRP A 216 -6.41 -9.47 -6.60
N LEU A 217 -5.33 -9.43 -7.37
CA LEU A 217 -4.74 -10.62 -7.96
C LEU A 217 -3.79 -11.35 -7.00
N ARG A 218 -3.29 -10.68 -5.95
CA ARG A 218 -2.36 -11.29 -4.97
C ARG A 218 -3.10 -12.01 -3.84
N PRO A 219 -3.10 -13.36 -3.77
CA PRO A 219 -3.82 -14.09 -2.72
C PRO A 219 -3.30 -13.80 -1.31
N SER A 220 -2.01 -13.44 -1.19
CA SER A 220 -1.37 -13.10 0.09
C SER A 220 -1.98 -11.84 0.73
N CYS A 221 -2.37 -10.85 -0.07
CA CYS A 221 -2.99 -9.62 0.41
C CYS A 221 -4.39 -9.90 1.01
N TRP A 222 -5.17 -10.75 0.35
CA TRP A 222 -6.48 -11.18 0.85
C TRP A 222 -6.42 -11.89 2.20
N LYS A 223 -5.38 -12.70 2.43
CA LYS A 223 -5.21 -13.47 3.67
C LYS A 223 -4.72 -12.63 4.85
N THR A 224 -3.81 -11.69 4.59
CA THR A 224 -3.11 -10.94 5.67
C THR A 224 -3.71 -9.56 5.92
N GLN A 225 -4.27 -8.92 4.89
CA GLN A 225 -4.73 -7.53 4.93
C GLN A 225 -6.00 -7.35 4.09
N THR A 226 -7.02 -8.12 4.39
CA THR A 226 -8.29 -8.12 3.63
C THR A 226 -8.91 -6.72 3.52
N SER A 227 -8.87 -5.93 4.61
CA SER A 227 -9.50 -4.60 4.62
C SER A 227 -8.78 -3.59 3.72
N PRO A 228 -7.46 -3.35 3.84
CA PRO A 228 -6.72 -2.52 2.87
C PRO A 228 -6.86 -3.03 1.43
N THR A 229 -6.86 -4.36 1.24
CA THR A 229 -7.00 -4.98 -0.09
C THR A 229 -8.31 -4.61 -0.77
N ILE A 230 -9.42 -4.70 -0.05
CA ILE A 230 -10.74 -4.31 -0.57
C ILE A 230 -10.77 -2.79 -0.81
N LEU A 231 -10.36 -1.99 0.16
CA LEU A 231 -10.53 -0.54 0.12
C LEU A 231 -9.64 0.13 -0.93
N PHE A 232 -8.35 -0.19 -1.00
CA PHE A 232 -7.47 0.38 -2.01
C PHE A 232 -7.78 -0.16 -3.41
N GLY A 233 -8.11 -1.45 -3.54
CA GLY A 233 -8.52 -2.02 -4.82
C GLY A 233 -9.82 -1.37 -5.34
N LEU A 234 -10.80 -1.17 -4.46
CA LEU A 234 -12.05 -0.47 -4.81
C LEU A 234 -11.79 1.00 -5.15
N ALA A 235 -10.96 1.71 -4.38
CA ALA A 235 -10.60 3.09 -4.67
C ALA A 235 -9.94 3.24 -6.05
N SER A 236 -9.07 2.31 -6.43
CA SER A 236 -8.46 2.25 -7.76
C SER A 236 -9.44 1.91 -8.86
N LEU A 237 -10.38 0.99 -8.62
CA LEU A 237 -11.44 0.68 -9.57
C LEU A 237 -12.35 1.90 -9.82
N LEU A 238 -12.78 2.58 -8.76
CA LEU A 238 -13.61 3.79 -8.87
C LEU A 238 -12.85 4.92 -9.59
N SER A 239 -11.56 5.09 -9.28
CA SER A 239 -10.70 6.06 -9.97
C SER A 239 -10.50 5.71 -11.45
N LEU A 240 -10.43 4.42 -11.80
CA LEU A 240 -10.34 3.97 -13.19
C LEU A 240 -11.64 4.25 -13.94
N LEU A 241 -12.79 3.91 -13.34
CA LEU A 241 -14.12 4.19 -13.89
C LEU A 241 -14.31 5.69 -14.17
N PHE A 242 -13.85 6.55 -13.26
CA PHE A 242 -13.87 8.00 -13.46
C PHE A 242 -13.02 8.48 -14.65
N SER A 243 -11.95 7.75 -14.98
CA SER A 243 -11.08 8.12 -16.09
C SER A 243 -11.61 7.75 -17.47
N ILE A 244 -12.76 7.06 -17.57
CA ILE A 244 -13.36 6.70 -18.85
C ILE A 244 -14.34 7.81 -19.27
N PRO A 245 -13.93 8.73 -20.17
CA PRO A 245 -14.85 9.73 -20.71
C PRO A 245 -16.01 9.00 -21.39
N LYS A 246 -17.26 9.42 -21.12
CA LYS A 246 -18.56 8.84 -21.56
C LYS A 246 -19.24 7.88 -20.60
N LEU A 247 -18.56 7.31 -19.61
CA LEU A 247 -19.24 6.44 -18.64
C LEU A 247 -19.99 7.23 -17.55
N ILE A 248 -19.58 8.47 -17.31
CA ILE A 248 -20.03 9.28 -16.18
C ILE A 248 -20.36 10.69 -16.68
N THR A 249 -21.61 11.11 -16.53
CA THR A 249 -22.09 12.44 -16.95
C THR A 249 -22.88 13.11 -15.84
N GLY A 250 -22.76 14.44 -15.70
CA GLY A 250 -23.50 15.19 -14.70
C GLY A 250 -23.03 14.94 -13.27
N ALA A 251 -23.95 14.72 -12.33
CA ALA A 251 -23.66 14.59 -10.90
C ALA A 251 -22.73 13.42 -10.53
N ASP A 252 -22.77 12.35 -11.32
CA ASP A 252 -21.96 11.15 -11.08
C ASP A 252 -20.45 11.44 -11.16
N SER A 253 -20.07 12.49 -11.90
CA SER A 253 -18.68 12.93 -12.05
C SER A 253 -18.06 13.45 -10.76
N ILE A 254 -18.89 13.77 -9.76
CA ILE A 254 -18.45 14.26 -8.46
C ILE A 254 -18.63 13.17 -7.41
N PHE A 255 -19.75 12.44 -7.45
CA PHE A 255 -20.03 11.41 -6.48
C PHE A 255 -18.98 10.28 -6.48
N LEU A 256 -18.61 9.77 -7.67
CA LEU A 256 -17.69 8.63 -7.76
C LEU A 256 -16.28 8.93 -7.20
N PRO A 257 -15.64 10.08 -7.53
CA PRO A 257 -14.40 10.48 -6.88
C PRO A 257 -14.49 10.63 -5.36
N GLN A 258 -15.60 11.15 -4.84
CA GLN A 258 -15.82 11.27 -3.39
C GLN A 258 -15.83 9.90 -2.71
N VAL A 259 -16.51 8.92 -3.32
CA VAL A 259 -16.49 7.53 -2.81
C VAL A 259 -15.08 6.95 -2.87
N ALA A 260 -14.34 7.19 -3.96
CA ALA A 260 -12.96 6.73 -4.08
C ALA A 260 -12.05 7.32 -2.98
N MET A 261 -12.15 8.64 -2.72
CA MET A 261 -11.38 9.33 -1.67
C MET A 261 -11.75 8.83 -0.27
N LEU A 262 -13.03 8.55 -0.02
CA LEU A 262 -13.46 7.92 1.23
C LEU A 262 -12.82 6.53 1.41
N CYS A 263 -12.82 5.69 0.37
CA CYS A 263 -12.18 4.38 0.41
C CYS A 263 -10.68 4.51 0.72
N PHE A 264 -9.97 5.46 0.09
CA PHE A 264 -8.58 5.77 0.40
C PHE A 264 -8.38 6.15 1.86
N PHE A 265 -9.17 7.09 2.36
CA PHE A 265 -9.05 7.59 3.73
C PHE A 265 -9.29 6.46 4.75
N LEU A 266 -10.32 5.64 4.54
CA LEU A 266 -10.61 4.53 5.43
C LEU A 266 -9.54 3.44 5.40
N ALA A 267 -8.92 3.21 4.24
CA ALA A 267 -7.78 2.32 4.10
C ALA A 267 -6.56 2.84 4.89
N LEU A 268 -6.29 4.14 4.84
CA LEU A 268 -5.23 4.78 5.62
C LEU A 268 -5.49 4.70 7.13
N CYS A 269 -6.72 5.01 7.57
CA CYS A 269 -7.09 4.85 8.98
C CYS A 269 -6.88 3.41 9.46
N ARG A 270 -7.18 2.42 8.62
CA ARG A 270 -6.93 1.00 8.92
C ARG A 270 -5.46 0.68 9.09
N LEU A 271 -4.60 1.20 8.21
CA LEU A 271 -3.15 1.01 8.33
C LEU A 271 -2.62 1.65 9.61
N VAL A 272 -3.02 2.89 9.92
CA VAL A 272 -2.60 3.59 11.14
C VAL A 272 -3.05 2.83 12.39
N GLN A 273 -4.31 2.38 12.44
CA GLN A 273 -4.80 1.56 13.57
C GLN A 273 -4.02 0.24 13.71
N GLY A 274 -3.64 -0.38 12.59
CA GLY A 274 -2.83 -1.60 12.57
C GLY A 274 -1.42 -1.40 13.11
N GLU A 275 -0.80 -0.24 12.84
CA GLU A 275 0.52 0.13 13.39
C GLU A 275 0.44 0.45 14.89
N LEU A 276 -0.52 1.27 15.31
CA LEU A 276 -0.66 1.65 16.73
C LEU A 276 -0.89 0.42 17.63
N ARG A 277 -1.70 -0.55 17.19
CA ARG A 277 -1.90 -1.80 17.93
C ARG A 277 -0.63 -2.65 18.01
N HIS A 278 0.15 -2.69 16.94
CA HIS A 278 1.40 -3.43 16.91
C HIS A 278 2.45 -2.82 17.85
N GLN A 279 2.52 -1.49 17.90
CA GLN A 279 3.37 -0.77 18.85
C GLN A 279 3.00 -1.07 20.29
N LYS A 280 1.70 -0.99 20.64
CA LYS A 280 1.22 -1.28 21.98
C LYS A 280 1.59 -2.69 22.44
N HIS A 281 1.38 -3.70 21.60
CA HIS A 281 1.77 -5.09 21.94
C HIS A 281 3.29 -5.26 22.10
N THR A 282 4.09 -4.54 21.31
CA THR A 282 5.55 -4.59 21.43
C THR A 282 6.01 -3.98 22.76
N GLU A 283 5.36 -2.91 23.22
CA GLU A 283 5.65 -2.26 24.50
C GLU A 283 5.23 -3.14 25.69
N GLU A 284 4.04 -3.73 25.65
CA GLU A 284 3.55 -4.67 26.68
C GLU A 284 4.51 -5.89 26.83
N ASN A 285 4.94 -6.48 25.71
CA ASN A 285 5.86 -7.62 25.74
C ASN A 285 7.27 -7.24 26.26
N ARG A 286 7.71 -5.99 26.08
CA ARG A 286 8.98 -5.50 26.66
C ARG A 286 8.89 -5.27 28.17
N ALA A 287 7.71 -4.98 28.69
CA ALA A 287 7.50 -4.73 30.12
C ALA A 287 7.38 -6.02 30.95
N GLN A 288 6.88 -7.11 30.37
CA GLN A 288 6.71 -8.41 31.05
C GLN A 288 7.97 -9.10 31.59
N PRO A 289 9.13 -9.15 30.90
CA PRO A 289 10.31 -9.86 31.40
C PRO A 289 10.90 -9.25 32.69
N LEU A 290 10.59 -7.99 33.00
CA LEU A 290 11.03 -7.35 34.23
C LEU A 290 10.24 -7.79 35.47
N GLN A 291 9.01 -8.30 35.30
CA GLN A 291 8.17 -8.77 36.41
C GLN A 291 8.44 -10.23 36.80
N LEU A 292 9.11 -11.01 35.96
CA LEU A 292 9.48 -12.42 36.24
C LEU A 292 10.81 -12.55 37.01
N ILE A 293 11.48 -11.44 37.31
CA ILE A 293 12.76 -11.39 38.03
C ILE A 293 12.57 -10.84 39.48
N GLN A 294 11.34 -10.48 39.86
CA GLN A 294 10.97 -10.05 41.23
C GLN A 294 10.21 -11.16 41.96
#